data_AF-A0A2V9PTW4-F1
#
_entry.id   AF-A0A2V9PTW4-F1
#
_cell.length_a   1.000
_cell.length_b   1.000
_cell.length_c   1.000
_cell.angle_alpha   90.00
_cell.angle_beta   90.00
_cell.angle_gamma   90.00
#
_symmetry.space_group_name_H-M   'P 1'
#
loop_
_entity.id
_entity.type
_entity.pdbx_description
1 polymer ?
#
loop_
_entity_poly.entity_id
_entity_poly.type
_entity_poly.pdbx_seq_one_letter_code
_entity_poly.pdbx_strand_id
1 'polypeptide(L)'
;MYGHVLVIGGSVGKAGAAAMAGFSALRAGAGLVTVATPTSVLPTVAGFHPELMTEPLAKTDAGSISLQALKALERVAEKKTVLAIGPGISR
;
A
#
# COMPACT_ATOMS: atom_id res chain seq x y z
N MET A 1 -3.29 13.77 17.28
CA MET A 1 -3.13 13.50 15.83
C MET A 1 -3.80 12.16 15.53
N TYR A 2 -4.51 12.04 14.40
CA TYR A 2 -5.37 10.88 14.05
C TYR A 2 -4.61 9.67 13.43
N GLY A 3 -3.30 9.56 13.67
CA GLY A 3 -2.45 8.46 13.16
C GLY A 3 -2.16 8.50 11.66
N HIS A 4 -1.19 7.67 11.23
CA HIS A 4 -0.85 7.43 9.83
C HIS A 4 -0.76 5.92 9.58
N VAL A 5 -1.70 5.39 8.81
CA VAL A 5 -1.74 3.96 8.44
C VAL A 5 -0.93 3.73 7.18
N LEU A 6 -0.11 2.68 7.18
CA LEU A 6 0.55 2.14 5.99
C LEU A 6 -0.05 0.78 5.63
N VAL A 7 -0.63 0.69 4.44
CA VAL A 7 -1.08 -0.58 3.85
C VAL A 7 0.00 -1.08 2.91
N ILE A 8 0.52 -2.28 3.15
CA ILE A 8 1.52 -2.95 2.31
C ILE A 8 0.82 -4.11 1.62
N GLY A 9 0.58 -3.96 0.32
CA GLY A 9 -0.19 -4.95 -0.42
C GLY A 9 -0.39 -4.57 -1.88
N GLY A 10 -1.21 -5.37 -2.55
CA GLY A 10 -1.46 -5.27 -3.98
C GLY A 10 -0.46 -6.08 -4.80
N SER A 11 -0.98 -6.64 -5.88
CA SER A 11 -0.26 -7.34 -6.93
C SER A 11 -1.03 -7.15 -8.23
N VAL A 12 -0.43 -7.55 -9.36
CA VAL A 12 -1.19 -7.68 -10.62
C VAL A 12 -2.44 -8.54 -10.36
N GLY A 13 -3.60 -8.04 -10.79
CA GLY A 13 -4.91 -8.66 -10.57
C GLY A 13 -5.50 -8.51 -9.15
N LYS A 14 -4.78 -7.92 -8.19
CA LYS A 14 -5.24 -7.76 -6.78
C LYS A 14 -5.13 -6.32 -6.26
N ALA A 15 -5.03 -5.32 -7.15
CA ALA A 15 -4.91 -3.90 -6.80
C ALA A 15 -6.03 -3.42 -5.86
N GLY A 16 -7.27 -3.86 -6.13
CA GLY A 16 -8.45 -3.45 -5.36
C GLY A 16 -8.37 -3.84 -3.88
N ALA A 17 -7.70 -4.95 -3.53
CA ALA A 17 -7.58 -5.37 -2.12
C ALA A 17 -6.84 -4.33 -1.28
N ALA A 18 -5.71 -3.81 -1.78
CA ALA A 18 -4.93 -2.79 -1.08
C ALA A 18 -5.66 -1.44 -1.06
N ALA A 19 -6.32 -1.05 -2.17
CA ALA A 19 -7.11 0.18 -2.23
C ALA A 19 -8.29 0.17 -1.25
N MET A 20 -9.06 -0.93 -1.20
CA MET A 20 -10.19 -1.07 -0.26
C MET A 20 -9.74 -1.05 1.20
N ALA A 21 -8.63 -1.73 1.52
CA ALA A 21 -8.07 -1.71 2.87
C ALA A 21 -7.65 -0.28 3.28
N GLY A 22 -6.96 0.43 2.39
CA GLY A 22 -6.55 1.81 2.64
C GLY A 22 -7.74 2.76 2.80
N PHE A 23 -8.71 2.68 1.90
CA PHE A 23 -9.89 3.54 1.96
C PHE A 23 -10.74 3.24 3.21
N SER A 24 -10.86 1.97 3.59
CA SER A 24 -11.55 1.60 4.84
C SER A 24 -10.86 2.19 6.07
N ALA A 25 -9.53 2.28 6.09
CA ALA A 25 -8.80 2.93 7.17
C ALA A 25 -9.12 4.44 7.24
N LEU A 26 -9.20 5.14 6.11
CA LEU A 26 -9.67 6.53 6.05
C LEU A 26 -11.10 6.64 6.63
N ARG A 27 -12.01 5.75 6.21
CA ARG A 27 -13.40 5.73 6.68
C ARG A 27 -13.52 5.41 8.17
N ALA A 28 -12.59 4.65 8.73
CA ALA A 28 -12.51 4.36 10.16
C ALA A 28 -11.95 5.54 10.99
N GLY A 29 -11.46 6.61 10.34
CA GLY A 29 -10.97 7.82 11.00
C GLY A 29 -9.45 7.96 11.04
N ALA A 30 -8.69 7.20 10.25
CA ALA A 30 -7.26 7.43 10.09
C ALA A 30 -7.00 8.82 9.48
N GLY A 31 -6.10 9.59 10.07
CA GLY A 31 -5.77 10.94 9.59
C GLY A 31 -5.06 10.94 8.24
N LEU A 32 -4.14 9.98 8.05
CA LEU A 32 -3.44 9.76 6.79
C LEU A 32 -3.38 8.26 6.49
N VAL A 33 -3.46 7.92 5.20
CA VAL A 33 -3.26 6.55 4.72
C VAL A 33 -2.33 6.56 3.53
N THR A 34 -1.30 5.71 3.58
CA THR A 34 -0.43 5.42 2.44
C THR A 34 -0.58 3.96 2.05
N VAL A 35 -0.73 3.68 0.75
CA VAL A 35 -0.70 2.34 0.19
C VAL A 35 0.64 2.12 -0.51
N ALA A 36 1.49 1.25 0.04
CA ALA A 36 2.72 0.82 -0.57
C ALA A 36 2.48 -0.44 -1.41
N THR A 37 2.73 -0.34 -2.73
CA THR A 37 2.33 -1.36 -3.70
C THR A 37 3.34 -1.45 -4.85
N PRO A 38 3.41 -2.56 -5.62
CA PRO A 38 4.34 -2.68 -6.73
C PRO A 38 4.20 -1.53 -7.75
N THR A 39 5.32 -1.07 -8.31
CA THR A 39 5.33 0.05 -9.28
C THR A 39 4.36 -0.13 -10.45
N SER A 40 4.16 -1.36 -10.94
CA SER A 40 3.21 -1.66 -12.02
C SER A 40 1.74 -1.61 -11.60
N VAL A 41 1.45 -1.69 -10.30
CA VAL A 41 0.10 -1.73 -9.73
C VAL A 41 -0.31 -0.37 -9.17
N LEU A 42 0.68 0.47 -8.85
CA LEU A 42 0.49 1.79 -8.25
C LEU A 42 -0.50 2.69 -9.02
N PRO A 43 -0.43 2.84 -10.35
CA PRO A 43 -1.38 3.70 -11.06
C PRO A 43 -2.83 3.25 -10.88
N THR A 44 -3.06 1.93 -10.85
CA THR A 44 -4.39 1.36 -10.61
C THR A 44 -4.88 1.65 -9.19
N VAL A 45 -4.01 1.52 -8.18
CA VAL A 45 -4.35 1.85 -6.79
C VAL A 45 -4.68 3.33 -6.63
N ALA A 46 -3.84 4.20 -7.19
CA ALA A 46 -4.05 5.65 -7.16
C ALA A 46 -5.34 6.07 -7.88
N GLY A 47 -5.77 5.31 -8.88
CA GLY A 47 -7.01 5.57 -9.63
C GLY A 47 -8.31 5.24 -8.89
N PHE A 48 -8.28 4.44 -7.81
CA PHE A 48 -9.50 4.09 -7.07
C PHE A 48 -10.00 5.23 -6.19
N HIS A 49 -9.10 5.87 -5.44
CA HIS A 49 -9.44 6.91 -4.46
C HIS A 49 -8.33 7.97 -4.42
N PRO A 50 -8.60 9.22 -4.83
CA PRO A 50 -7.58 10.29 -4.84
C PRO A 50 -7.09 10.69 -3.44
N GLU A 51 -7.84 10.33 -2.39
CA GLU A 51 -7.47 10.60 -1.00
C GLU A 51 -6.35 9.67 -0.49
N LEU A 52 -6.10 8.54 -1.17
CA LEU A 52 -5.02 7.64 -0.80
C LEU A 52 -3.68 8.16 -1.31
N MET A 53 -2.71 8.26 -0.41
CA MET A 53 -1.31 8.40 -0.83
C MET A 53 -0.80 7.04 -1.32
N THR A 54 0.08 7.03 -2.32
CA THR A 54 0.68 5.79 -2.82
C THR A 54 2.20 5.84 -2.75
N GLU A 55 2.82 4.71 -2.41
CA GLU A 55 4.27 4.56 -2.38
C GLU A 55 4.70 3.42 -3.31
N PRO A 56 5.63 3.66 -4.26
CA PRO A 56 6.11 2.62 -5.16
C PRO A 56 7.04 1.64 -4.45
N LEU A 57 6.82 0.34 -4.66
CA LEU A 57 7.73 -0.73 -4.23
C LEU A 57 8.33 -1.48 -5.41
N ALA A 58 9.55 -1.98 -5.22
CA ALA A 58 10.18 -2.90 -6.16
C ALA A 58 9.28 -4.13 -6.37
N LYS A 59 9.19 -4.60 -7.61
CA LYS A 59 8.28 -5.67 -8.01
C LYS A 59 9.03 -6.92 -8.48
N THR A 60 8.38 -8.08 -8.36
CA THR A 60 8.80 -9.30 -9.04
C THR A 60 8.35 -9.26 -10.52
N ASP A 61 8.82 -10.22 -11.32
CA ASP A 61 8.35 -10.38 -12.71
C ASP A 61 6.86 -10.74 -12.78
N ALA A 62 6.35 -11.44 -11.76
CA ALA A 62 4.93 -11.74 -11.60
C ALA A 62 4.10 -10.52 -11.14
N GLY A 63 4.73 -9.37 -10.86
CA GLY A 63 4.04 -8.15 -10.46
C GLY A 63 3.53 -8.15 -9.01
N SER A 64 4.16 -8.94 -8.13
CA SER A 64 4.01 -8.87 -6.68
C SER A 64 5.12 -8.01 -6.06
N ILE A 65 5.05 -7.74 -4.76
CA ILE A 65 6.14 -7.06 -4.04
C ILE A 65 7.39 -7.94 -4.03
N SER A 66 8.55 -7.37 -4.35
CA SER A 66 9.85 -8.04 -4.33
C SER A 66 10.57 -7.88 -2.99
N LEU A 67 11.44 -8.83 -2.63
CA LEU A 67 12.33 -8.71 -1.47
C LEU A 67 13.29 -7.52 -1.58
N GLN A 68 13.57 -7.03 -2.79
CA GLN A 68 14.35 -5.81 -3.01
C GLN A 68 13.68 -4.56 -2.44
N ALA A 69 12.37 -4.62 -2.15
CA ALA A 69 11.63 -3.52 -1.55
C ALA A 69 11.86 -3.35 -0.04
N LEU A 70 12.56 -4.27 0.64
CA LEU A 70 12.66 -4.29 2.10
C LEU A 70 13.22 -2.98 2.68
N LYS A 71 14.33 -2.48 2.13
CA LYS A 71 14.94 -1.21 2.57
C LYS A 71 14.03 0.00 2.33
N ALA A 72 13.25 -0.02 1.25
CA ALA A 72 12.27 1.04 0.98
C ALA A 72 11.11 0.95 1.98
N LEU A 73 10.62 -0.25 2.28
CA LEU A 73 9.56 -0.49 3.27
C LEU A 73 9.96 -0.01 4.66
N GLU A 74 11.18 -0.29 5.12
CA GLU A 74 11.70 0.20 6.39
C GLU A 74 11.62 1.73 6.46
N ARG A 75 12.16 2.41 5.44
CA ARG A 75 12.12 3.89 5.36
C ARG A 75 10.70 4.45 5.35
N VAL A 76 9.78 3.78 4.66
CA VAL A 76 8.39 4.24 4.55
C VAL A 76 7.64 3.99 5.86
N ALA A 77 7.96 2.91 6.57
CA ALA A 77 7.34 2.53 7.84
C ALA A 77 7.73 3.46 9.01
N GLU A 78 8.93 4.06 9.00
CA GLU A 78 9.44 4.92 10.09
C GLU A 78 8.46 6.05 10.50
N LYS A 79 7.67 6.58 9.55
CA LYS A 79 6.77 7.71 9.80
C LYS A 79 5.32 7.29 10.07
N LYS A 80 5.06 6.00 10.27
CA LYS A 80 3.71 5.41 10.29
C LYS A 80 3.40 4.87 11.67
N THR A 81 2.16 5.01 12.11
CA THR A 81 1.72 4.56 13.43
C THR A 81 1.20 3.13 13.40
N VAL A 82 0.67 2.66 12.27
CA VAL A 82 0.09 1.32 12.12
C VAL A 82 0.43 0.77 10.73
N LEU A 83 0.74 -0.53 10.69
CA LEU A 83 1.03 -1.28 9.47
C LEU A 83 -0.04 -2.35 9.26
N ALA A 84 -0.63 -2.39 8.06
CA ALA A 84 -1.47 -3.48 7.60
C ALA A 84 -0.77 -4.17 6.42
N ILE A 85 -0.40 -5.44 6.58
CA ILE A 85 0.39 -6.19 5.59
C ILE A 85 -0.42 -7.37 5.10
N GLY A 86 -0.41 -7.59 3.78
CA GLY A 86 -1.02 -8.77 3.18
C GLY A 86 -2.14 -8.55 2.16
N PRO A 87 -2.96 -7.48 2.18
CA PRO A 87 -4.08 -7.31 1.25
C PRO A 87 -3.64 -7.39 -0.21
N GLY A 88 -3.86 -8.54 -0.85
CA GLY A 88 -3.44 -8.80 -2.23
C GLY A 88 -1.93 -8.84 -2.46
N ILE A 89 -1.10 -9.14 -1.45
CA ILE A 89 0.38 -9.06 -1.55
C ILE A 89 1.00 -10.09 -2.52
N SER A 90 0.37 -11.26 -2.67
CA SER A 90 0.77 -12.33 -3.59
C SER A 90 -0.33 -13.40 -3.69
N ARG A 91 0.01 -14.62 -4.11
CA ARG A 91 -0.74 -15.85 -3.82
C ARG A 91 -0.33 -16.38 -2.46
#